data_AF-A0A397FQP2-F1
#
_entry.id   AF-A0A397FQP2-F1
#
_cell.length_a   1.000
_cell.length_b   1.000
_cell.length_c   1.000
_cell.angle_alpha   90.00
_cell.angle_beta   90.00
_cell.angle_gamma   90.00
#
_symmetry.space_group_name_H-M   'P 1'
#
loop_
_entity.id
_entity.type
_entity.pdbx_description
1 polymer ?
#
loop_
_entity_poly.entity_id
_entity_poly.type
_entity_poly.pdbx_seq_one_letter_code
_entity_poly.pdbx_strand_id
1 'polypeptide(L)'
;MNQQIINYIKIREAWKDALREKNRAMGEIWSGLRAFSLFLIYWAIEKFLLDYDKIYKQMPNFKYVFYVSLAIGVFGLITSLWGLIQYFQASKTAEQFQRQVEQLEREIT
;
A
#
# COMPACT_ATOMS: atom_id res chain seq x y z
N MET A 1 31.03 -6.47 26.52
CA MET A 1 29.96 -5.70 27.18
C MET A 1 29.57 -4.41 26.44
N ASN A 2 30.35 -3.31 26.47
CA ASN A 2 29.91 -2.06 25.81
C ASN A 2 29.62 -2.19 24.30
N GLN A 3 30.44 -2.95 23.56
CA GLN A 3 30.25 -3.15 22.11
C GLN A 3 28.97 -3.93 21.78
N GLN A 4 28.59 -4.91 22.61
CA GLN A 4 27.37 -5.73 22.41
C GLN A 4 26.10 -4.90 22.66
N ILE A 5 26.12 -4.04 23.68
CA ILE A 5 25.00 -3.12 23.98
C ILE A 5 24.83 -2.11 22.83
N ILE A 6 25.93 -1.57 22.29
CA ILE A 6 25.89 -0.67 21.13
C ILE A 6 25.30 -1.37 19.89
N ASN A 7 25.69 -2.62 19.64
CA ASN A 7 25.16 -3.39 18.51
C ASN A 7 23.66 -3.69 18.68
N TYR A 8 23.23 -4.04 19.90
CA TYR A 8 21.81 -4.22 20.23
C TYR A 8 20.98 -2.96 19.94
N ILE A 9 21.44 -1.78 20.38
CA ILE A 9 20.72 -0.52 20.14
C ILE A 9 20.58 -0.25 18.65
N LYS A 10 21.67 -0.41 17.87
CA LYS A 10 21.67 -0.19 16.41
C LYS A 10 20.67 -1.10 15.69
N ILE A 11 20.67 -2.40 16.02
CA ILE A 11 19.75 -3.37 15.38
C ILE A 11 18.30 -3.09 15.79
N ARG A 12 18.07 -2.65 17.02
CA ARG A 12 16.73 -2.26 17.50
C ARG A 12 16.19 -1.01 16.81
N GLU A 13 17.05 -0.03 16.51
CA GLU A 13 16.67 1.13 15.70
C GLU A 13 16.36 0.72 14.26
N ALA A 14 17.21 -0.09 13.63
CA ALA A 14 16.97 -0.62 12.29
C ALA A 14 15.66 -1.43 12.20
N TRP A 15 15.32 -2.20 13.24
CA TRP A 15 14.04 -2.91 13.33
C TRP A 15 12.84 -1.94 13.35
N LYS A 16 12.91 -0.86 14.15
CA LYS A 16 11.86 0.16 14.19
C LYS A 16 11.67 0.85 12.85
N ASP A 17 12.76 1.13 12.14
CA ASP A 17 12.70 1.76 10.83
C ASP A 17 12.11 0.80 9.78
N ALA A 18 12.44 -0.50 9.83
CA ALA A 18 11.79 -1.50 8.99
C ALA A 18 10.28 -1.61 9.26
N LEU A 19 9.84 -1.49 10.52
CA LEU A 19 8.42 -1.45 10.88
C LEU A 19 7.72 -0.18 10.37
N ARG A 20 8.38 0.98 10.42
CA ARG A 20 7.85 2.23 9.84
C ARG A 20 7.67 2.10 8.34
N GLU A 21 8.63 1.52 7.65
CA GLU A 21 8.56 1.31 6.20
C GLU A 21 7.43 0.33 5.84
N LYS A 22 7.25 -0.73 6.63
CA LYS A 22 6.11 -1.64 6.51
C LYS A 22 4.77 -0.91 6.64
N ASN A 23 4.64 -0.01 7.61
CA ASN A 23 3.43 0.80 7.80
C ASN A 23 3.21 1.81 6.66
N ARG A 24 4.29 2.41 6.14
CA ARG A 24 4.24 3.30 4.97
C ARG A 24 3.72 2.56 3.75
N ALA A 25 4.26 1.38 3.46
CA ALA A 25 3.83 0.51 2.37
C ALA A 25 2.36 0.10 2.51
N MET A 26 1.90 -0.20 3.73
CA MET A 26 0.48 -0.47 4.01
C MET A 26 -0.40 0.74 3.67
N GLY A 27 0.05 1.97 3.95
CA GLY A 27 -0.64 3.19 3.54
C GLY A 27 -0.78 3.33 2.01
N GLU A 28 0.27 2.98 1.25
CA GLU A 28 0.22 2.97 -0.22
C GLU A 28 -0.78 1.94 -0.75
N ILE A 29 -0.84 0.75 -0.14
CA ILE A 29 -1.83 -0.30 -0.46
C ILE A 29 -3.26 0.24 -0.30
N TRP A 30 -3.58 0.80 0.87
CA TRP A 30 -4.92 1.31 1.15
C TRP A 30 -5.30 2.48 0.25
N SER A 31 -4.35 3.37 -0.04
CA SER A 31 -4.57 4.49 -0.96
C SER A 31 -4.93 4.01 -2.36
N GLY A 32 -4.16 3.04 -2.89
CA GLY A 32 -4.41 2.44 -4.20
C GLY A 32 -5.76 1.70 -4.28
N LEU A 33 -6.06 0.88 -3.28
CA LEU A 33 -7.35 0.17 -3.16
C LEU A 33 -8.52 1.14 -3.07
N ARG A 34 -8.37 2.27 -2.36
CA ARG A 34 -9.41 3.29 -2.26
C ARG A 34 -9.68 3.94 -3.61
N ALA A 35 -8.64 4.31 -4.37
CA ALA A 35 -8.80 4.88 -5.71
C ALA A 35 -9.52 3.91 -6.65
N PHE A 36 -9.16 2.62 -6.62
CA PHE A 36 -9.84 1.60 -7.40
C PHE A 36 -11.30 1.38 -6.97
N SER A 37 -11.57 1.36 -5.66
CA SER A 37 -12.92 1.21 -5.12
C SER A 37 -13.84 2.36 -5.54
N LEU A 38 -13.33 3.59 -5.55
CA LEU A 38 -14.08 4.75 -6.04
C LEU A 38 -14.44 4.62 -7.53
N PHE A 39 -13.51 4.11 -8.35
CA PHE A 39 -13.80 3.80 -9.75
C PHE A 39 -14.89 2.72 -9.87
N LEU A 40 -14.83 1.63 -9.10
CA LEU A 40 -15.86 0.58 -9.14
C LEU A 40 -17.24 1.10 -8.75
N ILE A 41 -17.32 1.98 -7.73
CA ILE A 41 -18.58 2.62 -7.33
C ILE A 41 -19.11 3.50 -8.47
N TYR A 42 -18.25 4.34 -9.05
CA TYR A 42 -18.63 5.18 -10.19
C TYR A 42 -19.14 4.34 -11.37
N TRP A 43 -18.42 3.27 -11.73
CA TRP A 43 -18.82 2.35 -12.80
C TRP A 43 -20.14 1.64 -12.52
N ALA A 44 -20.36 1.21 -11.27
CA ALA A 44 -21.62 0.57 -10.87
C ALA A 44 -22.81 1.54 -10.98
N ILE A 45 -22.64 2.80 -10.56
CA ILE A 45 -23.66 3.84 -10.73
C ILE A 45 -23.94 4.04 -12.23
N GLU A 46 -22.90 4.16 -13.04
CA GLU A 46 -23.04 4.34 -14.49
C GLU A 46 -23.77 3.17 -15.16
N LYS A 47 -23.51 1.93 -14.74
CA LYS A 47 -24.11 0.73 -15.35
C LYS A 47 -25.51 0.39 -14.87
N PHE A 48 -25.81 0.60 -13.59
CA PHE A 48 -27.06 0.12 -12.99
C PHE A 48 -28.08 1.21 -12.72
N LEU A 49 -27.66 2.45 -12.48
CA LEU A 49 -28.56 3.55 -12.10
C LEU A 49 -28.84 4.52 -13.24
N LEU A 50 -28.00 4.54 -14.27
CA LEU A 50 -28.11 5.49 -15.37
C LEU A 50 -28.47 4.78 -16.67
N ASP A 51 -29.42 5.36 -17.41
CA ASP A 51 -29.84 4.89 -18.73
C ASP A 51 -28.75 5.27 -19.75
N TYR A 52 -27.76 4.39 -19.88
CA TYR A 52 -26.45 4.60 -20.51
C TYR A 52 -26.57 5.25 -21.90
N ASP A 53 -27.54 4.82 -22.71
CA ASP A 53 -27.77 5.30 -24.06
C ASP A 53 -28.32 6.73 -24.12
N LYS A 54 -29.12 7.14 -23.13
CA LYS A 54 -29.67 8.50 -23.07
C LYS A 54 -28.60 9.51 -22.71
N ILE A 55 -27.77 9.19 -21.72
CA ILE A 55 -26.76 10.13 -21.20
C ILE A 55 -25.61 10.28 -22.18
N TYR A 56 -25.12 9.19 -22.78
CA TYR A 56 -24.05 9.26 -23.78
C TYR A 56 -24.46 10.03 -25.04
N LYS A 57 -25.73 9.97 -25.43
CA LYS A 57 -26.26 10.73 -26.58
C LYS A 57 -26.45 12.22 -26.25
N GLN A 58 -26.80 12.55 -25.01
CA GLN A 58 -27.01 13.94 -24.58
C GLN A 58 -25.71 14.63 -24.13
N MET A 59 -24.72 13.89 -23.64
CA MET A 59 -23.47 14.41 -23.10
C MET A 59 -22.26 13.63 -23.64
N PRO A 60 -21.69 14.01 -24.80
CA PRO A 60 -20.54 13.32 -25.38
C PRO A 60 -19.28 13.38 -24.49
N ASN A 61 -19.17 14.40 -23.63
CA ASN A 61 -18.07 14.54 -22.67
C ASN A 61 -18.07 13.45 -21.57
N PHE A 62 -19.21 12.78 -21.36
CA PHE A 62 -19.36 11.74 -20.35
C PHE A 62 -18.48 10.51 -20.64
N LYS A 63 -18.20 10.23 -21.93
CA LYS A 63 -17.20 9.24 -22.38
C LYS A 63 -15.81 9.50 -21.80
N TYR A 64 -15.36 10.75 -21.86
CA TYR A 64 -14.00 11.11 -21.44
C TYR A 64 -13.86 10.99 -19.92
N VAL A 65 -14.89 11.35 -19.16
CA VAL A 65 -14.92 11.19 -17.70
C VAL A 65 -14.81 9.72 -17.31
N PHE A 66 -15.51 8.82 -18.02
CA PHE A 66 -15.38 7.38 -17.81
C PHE A 66 -13.94 6.90 -18.00
N TYR A 67 -13.31 7.22 -19.14
CA TYR A 67 -11.94 6.77 -19.41
C TYR A 67 -10.91 7.34 -18.43
N VAL A 68 -11.06 8.60 -17.99
CA VAL A 68 -10.20 9.19 -16.96
C VAL A 68 -10.39 8.48 -15.62
N SER A 69 -11.63 8.21 -15.22
CA SER A 69 -11.93 7.48 -13.98
C SER A 69 -11.35 6.06 -14.00
N LEU A 70 -11.45 5.37 -15.14
CA LEU A 70 -10.86 4.05 -15.37
C LEU A 70 -9.33 4.11 -15.24
N ALA A 71 -8.69 5.10 -15.85
CA ALA A 71 -7.23 5.28 -15.75
C ALA A 71 -6.79 5.49 -14.29
N ILE A 72 -7.52 6.30 -13.52
CA ILE A 72 -7.25 6.51 -12.08
C ILE A 72 -7.45 5.21 -11.30
N GLY A 73 -8.51 4.44 -11.59
CA GLY A 73 -8.77 3.16 -10.93
C GLY A 73 -7.67 2.13 -11.20
N VAL A 74 -7.26 1.97 -12.46
CA VAL A 74 -6.16 1.08 -12.85
C VAL A 74 -4.83 1.52 -12.24
N PHE A 75 -4.56 2.83 -12.22
CA PHE A 75 -3.38 3.36 -11.54
C PHE A 75 -3.39 3.06 -10.04
N GLY A 76 -4.56 3.15 -9.38
CA GLY A 76 -4.75 2.72 -7.99
C GLY A 76 -4.43 1.26 -7.74
N LEU A 77 -4.77 0.36 -8.67
CA LEU A 77 -4.36 -1.05 -8.58
C LEU A 77 -2.84 -1.22 -8.67
N ILE A 78 -2.19 -0.52 -9.62
CA ILE A 78 -0.74 -0.61 -9.80
C ILE A 78 -0.02 -0.13 -8.54
N THR A 79 -0.44 1.00 -7.96
CA THR A 79 0.15 1.52 -6.72
C THR A 79 -0.09 0.58 -5.54
N SER A 80 -1.27 -0.04 -5.45
CA SER A 80 -1.54 -1.04 -4.41
C SER A 80 -0.67 -2.29 -4.55
N LEU A 81 -0.44 -2.78 -5.77
CA LEU A 81 0.43 -3.93 -6.02
C LEU A 81 1.88 -3.61 -5.70
N TRP A 82 2.34 -2.40 -6.05
CA TRP A 82 3.67 -1.92 -5.71
C TRP A 82 3.84 -1.79 -4.19
N GLY A 83 2.85 -1.25 -3.49
CA GLY A 83 2.81 -1.20 -2.03
C GLY A 83 2.86 -2.59 -1.38
N LEU A 84 2.17 -3.58 -1.95
CA LEU A 84 2.23 -4.98 -1.49
C LEU A 84 3.65 -5.55 -1.59
N ILE A 85 4.34 -5.32 -2.72
CA ILE A 85 5.73 -5.76 -2.90
C ILE A 85 6.63 -5.16 -1.82
N GLN A 86 6.54 -3.84 -1.60
CA GLN A 86 7.30 -3.15 -0.56
C GLN A 86 6.97 -3.67 0.84
N TYR A 87 5.69 -3.92 1.13
CA TYR A 87 5.24 -4.46 2.41
C TYR A 87 5.85 -5.84 2.70
N PHE A 88 5.88 -6.73 1.71
CA PHE A 88 6.49 -8.05 1.88
C PHE A 88 8.00 -7.97 2.10
N GLN A 89 8.69 -7.09 1.37
CA GLN A 89 10.12 -6.87 1.57
C GLN A 89 10.40 -6.31 2.98
N ALA A 90 9.71 -5.25 3.37
CA ALA A 90 9.85 -4.63 4.69
C ALA A 90 9.49 -5.60 5.83
N SER A 91 8.48 -6.45 5.64
CA SER A 91 8.10 -7.45 6.63
C SER A 91 9.16 -8.53 6.81
N LYS A 92 9.80 -9.02 5.73
CA LYS A 92 10.90 -9.97 5.83
C LYS A 92 12.11 -9.35 6.53
N THR A 93 12.46 -8.11 6.19
CA THR A 93 13.55 -7.38 6.83
C THR A 93 13.28 -7.14 8.32
N ALA A 94 12.06 -6.76 8.68
CA ALA A 94 11.66 -6.58 10.07
C ALA A 94 11.75 -7.89 10.87
N GLU A 95 11.34 -9.01 10.29
CA GLU A 95 11.43 -10.33 10.94
C GLU A 95 12.89 -10.77 11.14
N GLN A 96 13.77 -10.50 10.16
CA GLN A 96 15.21 -10.77 10.30
C GLN A 96 15.83 -9.95 11.43
N PHE A 97 15.52 -8.66 11.52
CA PHE A 97 16.02 -7.83 12.62
C PHE A 97 15.44 -8.26 13.96
N GLN A 98 14.15 -8.62 14.03
CA GLN A 98 13.55 -9.13 15.26
C GLN A 98 14.31 -10.35 15.79
N ARG A 99 14.63 -11.33 14.93
CA ARG A 99 15.41 -12.51 15.34
C ARG A 99 16.80 -12.15 15.84
N GLN A 100 17.47 -11.16 15.23
CA GLN A 100 18.78 -10.67 15.69
C GLN A 100 18.69 -9.96 17.04
N VAL A 101 17.65 -9.15 17.25
CA VAL A 101 17.37 -8.51 18.54
C VAL A 101 17.17 -9.58 19.62
N GLU A 102 16.32 -10.57 19.38
CA GLU A 102 16.05 -11.66 20.34
C GLU A 102 17.30 -12.50 20.68
N GLN A 103 18.17 -12.76 19.70
CA GLN A 103 19.45 -13.44 19.94
C GLN A 103 20.37 -12.61 20.83
N LEU A 104 20.51 -11.30 20.54
CA LEU A 104 21.34 -10.41 21.34
C LEU A 104 20.78 -10.21 22.76
N GLU A 105 19.46 -10.18 22.95
CA GLU A 105 18.87 -10.14 24.29
C GLU A 105 19.23 -11.36 25.13
N ARG A 106 19.26 -12.56 24.51
CA ARG A 106 19.68 -13.80 25.18
C ARG A 106 21.17 -13.84 25.49
N GLU A 107 22.02 -13.17 24.70
CA GLU A 107 23.47 -13.11 24.94
C GLU A 107 23.86 -12.08 26.00
N ILE A 108 23.02 -11.05 26.21
CA ILE A 108 23.25 -9.96 27.15
C ILE A 108 22.68 -10.27 28.54
N THR A 109 21.64 -11.10 28.63
CA THR A 109 20.99 -11.53 29.89
C THR A 109 21.69 -12.73 30.49
#